data_AF-A0A0C2H4L7-F1
#
_entry.id   AF-A0A0C2H4L7-F1
#
_cell.length_a   1.000
_cell.length_b   1.000
_cell.length_c   1.000
_cell.angle_alpha   90.00
_cell.angle_beta   90.00
_cell.angle_gamma   90.00
#
_symmetry.space_group_name_H-M   'P 1'
#
loop_
_entity.id
_entity.type
_entity.pdbx_description
1 polymer ?
#
loop_
_entity_poly.entity_id
_entity_poly.type
_entity_poly.pdbx_seq_one_letter_code
_entity_poly.pdbx_strand_id
1 'polypeptide(L)' 'MMGVGREFDQNGIVACQINSEIHWGHTNFKERLAAMMRGILNDRRYAVLKVATTGHHRTFVLNFENKKCVEKYIAQFFK' A
#
# COMPACT_ATOMS: atom_id res chain seq x y z
N MET A 1 -0.74 7.11 -7.34
CA MET A 1 -2.07 6.62 -7.75
C MET A 1 -2.06 5.11 -7.78
N MET A 2 -3.20 4.49 -7.48
CA MET A 2 -3.35 3.03 -7.50
C MET A 2 -3.79 2.57 -8.89
N GLY A 3 -2.97 1.72 -9.52
CA GLY A 3 -3.14 1.32 -10.92
C GLY A 3 -2.24 2.12 -11.88
N VAL A 4 -1.69 1.46 -12.89
CA VAL A 4 -0.93 2.10 -13.97
C VAL A 4 -1.93 2.80 -14.88
N GLY A 5 -2.21 4.08 -14.61
CA GLY A 5 -3.17 4.89 -15.40
C GLY A 5 -4.36 5.45 -14.62
N ARG A 6 -4.42 5.23 -13.29
CA ARG A 6 -5.50 5.69 -12.38
C ARG A 6 -6.85 5.02 -12.61
N GLU A 7 -6.87 3.81 -13.15
CA GLU A 7 -8.11 3.09 -13.49
C GLU A 7 -9.03 2.96 -12.27
N PHE A 8 -8.48 2.70 -11.09
CA PHE A 8 -9.27 2.61 -9.87
C PHE A 8 -9.92 3.95 -9.50
N ASP A 9 -9.16 5.03 -9.58
CA ASP A 9 -9.67 6.38 -9.30
C ASP A 9 -10.75 6.77 -10.34
N GLN A 10 -10.55 6.43 -11.62
CA GLN A 10 -11.50 6.71 -12.72
C GLN A 10 -12.82 5.93 -12.60
N ASN A 11 -12.79 4.74 -12.01
CA ASN A 11 -13.97 3.88 -11.85
C ASN A 11 -14.62 4.02 -10.46
N GLY A 12 -14.17 4.98 -9.63
CA GLY A 12 -14.70 5.16 -8.27
C GLY A 12 -14.40 3.98 -7.33
N ILE A 13 -13.37 3.19 -7.62
CA ILE A 13 -12.96 2.04 -6.82
C ILE A 13 -11.96 2.50 -5.76
N VAL A 14 -12.37 2.39 -4.49
CA VAL A 14 -11.49 2.70 -3.35
C VAL A 14 -10.88 1.43 -2.80
N ALA A 15 -9.58 1.27 -2.97
CA ALA A 15 -8.80 0.22 -2.33
C ALA A 15 -8.40 0.65 -0.91
N CYS A 16 -9.02 0.05 0.12
CA CYS A 16 -8.73 0.41 1.50
C CYS A 16 -7.41 -0.16 2.01
N GLN A 17 -7.07 -1.39 1.64
CA GLN A 17 -5.87 -2.07 2.08
C GLN A 17 -5.29 -2.89 0.94
N ILE A 18 -3.96 -2.91 0.84
CA ILE A 18 -3.24 -3.87 -0.01
C ILE A 18 -2.21 -4.57 0.85
N ASN A 19 -2.25 -5.90 0.85
CA ASN A 19 -1.19 -6.70 1.42
C ASN A 19 -0.11 -6.91 0.36
N SER A 20 1.14 -6.68 0.72
CA SER A 20 2.27 -6.79 -0.19
C SER A 20 3.33 -7.70 0.41
N GLU A 21 3.78 -8.67 -0.40
CA GLU A 21 4.97 -9.45 -0.14
C GLU A 21 6.04 -9.05 -1.16
N ILE A 22 7.22 -8.72 -0.66
CA ILE A 22 8.33 -8.19 -1.43
C ILE A 22 9.47 -9.19 -1.34
N HIS A 23 9.70 -9.88 -2.46
CA HIS A 23 10.83 -10.78 -2.63
C HIS A 23 12.06 -10.03 -3.14
N TRP A 24 13.22 -10.45 -2.67
CA TRP A 24 14.50 -9.99 -3.19
C TRP A 24 14.73 -10.71 -4.52
N GLY A 25 14.75 -9.98 -5.64
CA GLY A 25 14.98 -10.56 -6.96
C GLY A 25 15.31 -9.50 -7.99
N HIS A 26 16.14 -9.87 -8.99
CA HIS A 26 16.69 -9.01 -10.04
C HIS A 26 17.74 -7.98 -9.56
N THR A 27 18.62 -7.58 -10.48
CA THR A 27 19.76 -6.69 -10.19
C THR A 27 19.36 -5.25 -9.85
N ASN A 28 18.18 -4.79 -10.27
CA ASN A 28 17.68 -3.42 -10.06
C ASN A 28 16.52 -3.32 -9.04
N PHE A 29 16.44 -4.30 -8.14
CA PHE A 29 15.36 -4.40 -7.14
C PHE A 29 15.19 -3.12 -6.32
N LYS A 30 16.30 -2.58 -5.81
CA LYS A 30 16.30 -1.43 -4.90
C LYS A 30 15.78 -0.18 -5.59
N GLU A 31 16.20 0.08 -6.83
CA GLU A 31 15.77 1.24 -7.61
C GLU A 31 14.27 1.17 -7.90
N ARG A 32 13.77 -0.01 -8.31
CA ARG A 32 12.34 -0.20 -8.61
C ARG A 32 11.47 -0.05 -7.36
N LEU A 33 11.89 -0.65 -6.24
CA LEU A 33 11.18 -0.52 -4.97
C LEU A 33 11.17 0.93 -4.49
N ALA A 34 12.31 1.62 -4.54
CA ALA A 34 12.40 3.02 -4.14
C ALA A 34 11.49 3.93 -4.98
N ALA A 35 11.46 3.74 -6.30
CA ALA A 35 10.59 4.51 -7.19
C ALA A 35 9.10 4.29 -6.87
N MET A 36 8.70 3.03 -6.65
CA MET A 36 7.32 2.68 -6.27
C MET A 36 6.95 3.28 -4.91
N MET A 37 7.80 3.14 -3.90
CA MET A 37 7.57 3.69 -2.55
C MET A 37 7.47 5.21 -2.55
N ARG A 38 8.33 5.91 -3.31
CA ARG A 38 8.21 7.38 -3.49
C ARG A 38 6.88 7.76 -4.12
N GLY A 39 6.41 7.00 -5.10
CA GLY A 39 5.10 7.22 -5.72
C GLY A 39 3.94 7.11 -4.71
N ILE A 40 3.97 6.11 -3.83
CA ILE A 40 2.98 5.92 -2.76
C ILE A 40 3.02 7.09 -1.77
N LEU A 41 4.22 7.46 -1.30
CA LEU A 41 4.41 8.54 -0.32
C LEU A 41 3.99 9.91 -0.87
N ASN A 42 4.28 10.19 -2.15
CA ASN A 42 3.90 11.43 -2.81
C ASN A 42 2.39 11.55 -3.03
N ASP A 43 1.67 10.43 -3.15
CA ASP A 43 0.21 10.42 -3.26
C ASP A 43 -0.44 10.91 -1.95
N ARG A 44 0.24 10.76 -0.80
CA ARG A 44 -0.25 11.17 0.54
C ARG A 44 -1.63 10.59 0.92
N ARG A 45 -2.07 9.55 0.24
CA ARG A 45 -3.33 8.82 0.54
C ARG A 45 -3.11 7.53 1.32
N TYR A 46 -1.92 6.94 1.17
CA TYR A 46 -1.60 5.61 1.69
C TYR A 46 -0.45 5.66 2.69
N ALA A 47 -0.66 5.03 3.84
CA ALA A 47 0.37 4.81 4.85
C ALA A 47 0.89 3.38 4.69
N VAL A 48 2.22 3.23 4.70
CA VAL A 48 2.86 1.91 4.72
C VAL A 48 2.94 1.47 6.18
N LEU A 49 2.23 0.40 6.52
CA LEU A 49 2.05 -0.07 7.89
C LEU A 49 2.63 -1.49 8.05
N LYS A 50 3.27 -1.69 9.21
CA LYS A 50 3.86 -2.95 9.72
C LYS A 50 4.72 -3.70 8.70
N VAL A 51 6.03 -3.59 8.84
CA VAL A 51 6.98 -4.45 8.12
C VAL A 51 7.29 -5.67 8.99
N ALA A 52 6.88 -6.86 8.54
CA ALA A 52 7.35 -8.13 9.07
C ALA A 52 8.43 -8.69 8.13
N THR A 53 9.56 -9.10 8.69
CA THR A 53 10.65 -9.71 7.91
C THR A 53 10.77 -11.17 8.30
N THR A 54 10.29 -12.06 7.43
CA THR A 54 10.33 -13.53 7.62
C THR A 54 10.76 -14.18 6.31
N GLY A 55 12.06 -14.15 5.99
CA GLY A 55 12.61 -14.57 4.68
C GLY A 55 12.31 -13.62 3.51
N HIS A 56 11.15 -12.95 3.55
CA HIS A 56 10.71 -11.87 2.65
C HIS A 56 10.14 -10.71 3.46
N HIS A 57 10.03 -9.52 2.84
CA HIS A 57 9.39 -8.38 3.49
C HIS A 57 7.90 -8.42 3.23
N ARG A 58 7.11 -8.51 4.29
CA ARG A 58 5.65 -8.37 4.24
C ARG A 58 5.26 -7.04 4.84
N THR A 59 4.46 -6.29 4.10
CA THR A 59 3.90 -5.03 4.54
C THR A 59 2.45 -4.95 4.09
N PHE A 60 1.68 -4.03 4.65
CA PHE A 60 0.46 -3.59 4.00
C PHE A 60 0.45 -2.08 3.87
N VAL A 61 -0.34 -1.58 2.92
CA VAL A 61 -0.65 -0.16 2.81
C VAL A 61 -2.10 0.06 3.16
N LEU A 62 -2.38 1.13 3.90
CA LEU A 62 -3.72 1.55 4.31
C LEU A 62 -4.04 2.90 3.69
N ASN A 63 -5.19 3.01 3.02
CA ASN A 63 -5.72 4.29 2.58
C ASN A 63 -6.25 5.07 3.80
N PHE A 64 -5.46 6.02 4.32
CA PHE A 64 -5.84 6.80 5.49
C PHE A 64 -6.60 8.07 5.15
N GLU A 65 -6.55 8.52 3.89
CA GLU A 65 -7.35 9.65 3.41
C GLU A 65 -8.85 9.31 3.42
N ASN A 66 -9.20 8.06 3.14
CA ASN A 66 -10.59 7.63 3.11
C ASN A 66 -11.09 7.21 4.51
N LYS A 67 -12.01 8.00 5.08
CA LYS A 67 -12.63 7.74 6.40
C LYS A 67 -13.19 6.32 6.54
N LYS A 68 -13.89 5.79 5.53
CA LYS A 68 -14.47 4.44 5.56
C LYS A 68 -13.39 3.36 5.64
N CYS A 69 -12.22 3.58 5.04
CA CYS A 69 -11.10 2.67 5.11
C CYS A 69 -10.47 2.66 6.51
N VAL A 70 -10.34 3.84 7.14
CA VAL A 70 -9.87 3.96 8.52
C VAL A 70 -10.85 3.28 9.50
N GLU A 71 -12.15 3.53 9.37
CA GLU A 71 -13.18 2.90 10.21
C GLU A 71 -13.16 1.37 10.10
N LYS A 72 -13.07 0.84 8.87
CA LYS A 72 -12.94 -0.61 8.65
C LYS A 72 -11.68 -1.18 9.29
N TYR A 73 -10.55 -0.48 9.17
CA TYR A 73 -9.29 -0.91 9.76
C TYR A 73 -9.33 -0.89 11.29
N ILE A 74 -9.94 0.12 11.91
CA ILE A 74 -10.04 0.22 13.37
C ILE A 74 -11.00 -0.83 13.93
N ALA A 75 -12.15 -1.04 13.28
CA ALA A 75 -13.19 -1.96 13.74
C ALA A 75 -12.72 -3.41 13.94
N GLN A 76 -11.65 -3.83 13.26
CA GLN A 76 -11.10 -5.18 13.44
C GLN A 76 -10.42 -5.41 14.81
N PHE A 77 -10.05 -4.34 15.52
CA PHE A 77 -9.32 -4.42 16.79
C PHE A 77 -10.18 -4.21 18.03
N PHE A 78 -11.36 -3.61 17.89
CA PHE A 78 -12.19 -3.18 19.02
C PHE A 78 -13.58 -3.83 18.99
N LYS A 79 -13.62 -5.15 18.75
CA LYS A 79 -14.83 -5.94 18.95
C LYS A 79 -15.19 -6.05 20.42
#